data_AF-A0A8K0XY22-F1
#
_entry.id   AF-A0A8K0XY22-F1
#
_cell.length_a   1.000
_cell.length_b   1.000
_cell.length_c   1.000
_cell.angle_alpha   90.00
_cell.angle_beta   90.00
_cell.angle_gamma   90.00
#
_symmetry.space_group_name_H-M   'P 1'
#
loop_
_entity.id
_entity.type
_entity.pdbx_description
1 polymer ?
#
loop_
_entity_poly.entity_id
_entity_poly.type
_entity_poly.pdbx_seq_one_letter_code
_entity_poly.pdbx_strand_id
1 'polypeptide(L)'
;IAGRNLTLNTVTTAQQENYYGDRQHYDLKTQTQEVGSAVSSGGRLTLTAGNNLNARAADVTAGGALAAGAGNNLTIESGESTLDHVTHDKWKKKGFLSKTTQETHHETHLRQAQGSSFSADTVTLTAGRDLSVKGSTV
;
A
#
# COMPACT_ATOMS: atom_id res chain seq x y z
N ILE A 1 10.71 -20.20 -12.28
CA ILE A 1 9.93 -21.25 -11.56
C ILE A 1 10.52 -21.39 -10.16
N ALA A 2 9.69 -21.32 -9.12
CA ALA A 2 10.10 -21.50 -7.73
C ALA A 2 9.71 -22.90 -7.23
N GLY A 3 10.67 -23.61 -6.61
CA GLY A 3 10.47 -25.00 -6.17
C GLY A 3 9.49 -25.19 -5.00
N ARG A 4 9.21 -24.14 -4.22
CA ARG A 4 8.20 -24.15 -3.14
C ARG A 4 7.23 -22.99 -3.25
N ASN A 5 7.62 -21.80 -2.84
CA ASN A 5 6.75 -20.63 -2.84
C ASN A 5 7.33 -19.54 -3.74
N LEU A 6 6.46 -18.76 -4.36
CA LEU A 6 6.82 -17.51 -5.00
C LEU A 6 6.10 -16.37 -4.27
N THR A 7 6.86 -15.41 -3.76
CA THR A 7 6.29 -14.26 -3.06
C THR A 7 6.76 -12.98 -3.74
N LEU A 8 5.82 -12.21 -4.27
CA LEU A 8 6.01 -10.83 -4.73
C LEU A 8 5.64 -9.92 -3.55
N ASN A 9 6.62 -9.67 -2.69
CA ASN A 9 6.40 -8.98 -1.41
C ASN A 9 6.45 -7.46 -1.56
N THR A 10 6.09 -6.79 -0.48
CA THR A 10 6.21 -5.33 -0.32
C THR A 10 7.38 -4.95 0.56
N VAL A 11 7.85 -3.71 0.38
CA VAL A 11 8.67 -2.98 1.34
C VAL A 11 7.85 -1.80 1.82
N THR A 12 7.67 -1.68 3.14
CA THR A 12 7.03 -0.51 3.73
C THR A 12 8.01 0.65 3.75
N THR A 13 7.65 1.73 3.09
CA THR A 13 8.34 3.02 3.15
C THR A 13 7.57 3.96 4.05
N ALA A 14 8.28 4.85 4.75
CA ALA A 14 7.70 5.84 5.63
C ALA A 14 8.37 7.19 5.43
N GLN A 15 7.56 8.25 5.47
CA GLN A 15 8.01 9.64 5.47
C GLN A 15 7.33 10.37 6.62
N GLN A 16 8.09 11.24 7.29
CA GLN A 16 7.59 12.01 8.41
C GLN A 16 7.98 13.48 8.23
N GLU A 17 6.99 14.35 8.34
CA GLU A 17 7.12 15.80 8.31
C GLU A 17 6.56 16.33 9.63
N ASN A 18 7.43 16.91 10.46
CA ASN A 18 7.02 17.49 11.74
C ASN A 18 7.41 18.96 11.77
N TYR A 19 6.45 19.81 12.13
CA TYR A 19 6.65 21.21 12.38
C TYR A 19 6.24 21.54 13.82
N TYR A 20 7.13 22.19 14.55
CA TYR A 20 6.89 22.65 15.91
C TYR A 20 7.13 24.16 15.97
N GLY A 21 6.06 24.94 16.09
CA GLY A 21 6.15 26.37 16.40
C GLY A 21 6.48 26.59 17.87
N ASP A 22 5.70 25.97 18.76
CA ASP A 22 5.97 25.85 20.20
C ASP A 22 5.18 24.66 20.80
N ARG A 23 5.10 24.55 22.14
CA ARG A 23 4.36 23.46 22.82
C ARG A 23 2.84 23.46 22.57
N GLN A 24 2.30 24.57 22.07
CA GLN A 24 0.88 24.85 21.83
C GLN A 24 0.56 24.99 20.32
N HIS A 25 1.58 24.90 19.45
CA HIS A 25 1.46 25.01 18.00
C HIS A 25 2.34 23.96 17.30
N TYR A 26 1.74 22.89 16.80
CA TYR A 26 2.46 21.85 16.05
C TYR A 26 1.63 21.24 14.93
N ASP A 27 2.32 20.75 13.91
CA ASP A 27 1.77 20.03 12.76
C ASP A 27 2.65 18.78 12.54
N LEU A 28 2.06 17.60 12.66
CA LEU A 28 2.74 16.31 12.56
C LEU A 28 2.08 15.50 11.45
N LYS A 29 2.88 15.08 10.49
CA LYS A 29 2.41 14.30 9.35
C LYS A 29 3.30 13.08 9.17
N THR A 30 2.68 11.91 9.16
CA THR A 30 3.34 10.62 8.91
C THR A 30 2.63 9.96 7.75
N GLN A 31 3.39 9.58 6.73
CA GLN A 31 2.88 8.85 5.58
C GLN A 31 3.61 7.52 5.47
N THR A 32 2.87 6.44 5.27
CA THR A 32 3.44 5.12 4.96
C THR A 32 2.90 4.59 3.65
N GLN A 33 3.71 3.78 2.97
CA GLN A 33 3.31 3.15 1.72
C GLN A 33 4.01 1.79 1.59
N GLU A 34 3.22 0.76 1.34
CA GLU A 34 3.74 -0.53 0.87
C GLU A 34 4.06 -0.46 -0.62
N VAL A 35 5.35 -0.56 -0.95
CA VAL A 35 5.83 -0.63 -2.33
C VAL A 35 6.04 -2.09 -2.70
N GLY A 36 5.24 -2.63 -3.62
CA GLY A 36 5.31 -4.02 -4.03
C GLY A 36 6.37 -4.31 -5.10
N SER A 37 6.47 -5.58 -5.46
CA SER A 37 7.42 -6.03 -6.48
C SER A 37 6.92 -5.69 -7.88
N ALA A 38 7.81 -5.17 -8.74
CA ALA A 38 7.53 -4.95 -10.15
C ALA A 38 8.25 -5.99 -11.02
N VAL A 39 7.51 -6.67 -11.89
CA VAL A 39 8.03 -7.71 -12.81
C VAL A 39 7.52 -7.41 -14.21
N SER A 40 8.43 -7.18 -15.17
CA SER A 40 8.06 -6.94 -16.55
C SER A 40 8.80 -7.86 -17.53
N SER A 41 8.12 -8.25 -18.60
CA SER A 41 8.69 -9.00 -19.72
C SER A 41 8.18 -8.44 -21.04
N GLY A 42 9.06 -8.25 -22.03
CA GLY A 42 8.66 -7.80 -23.37
C GLY A 42 7.93 -8.86 -24.20
N GLY A 43 7.77 -10.07 -23.69
CA GLY A 43 7.05 -11.16 -24.34
C GLY A 43 6.27 -11.98 -23.32
N ARG A 44 6.27 -13.30 -23.46
CA ARG A 44 5.59 -14.19 -22.52
C ARG A 44 6.25 -14.16 -21.13
N LEU A 45 5.43 -14.14 -20.08
CA LEU A 45 5.88 -14.25 -18.69
C LEU A 45 5.23 -15.47 -18.04
N THR A 46 6.03 -16.26 -17.31
CA THR A 46 5.51 -17.41 -16.56
C THR A 46 6.01 -17.38 -15.12
N LEU A 47 5.09 -17.23 -14.19
CA LEU A 47 5.30 -17.28 -12.76
C LEU A 47 4.73 -18.59 -12.24
N THR A 48 5.57 -19.46 -11.67
CA THR A 48 5.10 -20.76 -11.16
C THR A 48 5.72 -21.06 -9.82
N ALA A 49 4.88 -21.45 -8.86
CA ALA A 49 5.26 -21.90 -7.53
C ALA A 49 4.78 -23.35 -7.30
N GLY A 50 5.64 -24.19 -6.73
CA GLY A 50 5.29 -25.57 -6.38
C GLY A 50 4.15 -25.70 -5.36
N ASN A 51 4.02 -24.73 -4.44
CA ASN A 51 3.01 -24.66 -3.40
C ASN A 51 2.19 -23.37 -3.55
N ASN A 52 2.69 -22.23 -3.06
CA ASN A 52 1.90 -21.00 -2.99
C ASN A 52 2.53 -19.86 -3.78
N LEU A 53 1.72 -19.10 -4.50
CA LEU A 53 2.08 -17.81 -5.10
C LEU A 53 1.35 -16.71 -4.35
N ASN A 54 2.08 -15.78 -3.74
CA ASN A 54 1.49 -14.62 -3.05
C ASN A 54 2.02 -13.33 -3.66
N ALA A 55 1.12 -12.40 -3.98
CA ALA A 55 1.45 -11.10 -4.55
C ALA A 55 0.69 -10.00 -3.80
N ARG A 56 1.42 -9.00 -3.29
CA ARG A 56 0.87 -7.86 -2.55
C ARG A 56 1.40 -6.55 -3.13
N ALA A 57 0.50 -5.63 -3.49
CA ALA A 57 0.80 -4.41 -4.24
C ALA A 57 1.75 -4.64 -5.44
N ALA A 58 1.70 -5.82 -6.05
CA ALA A 58 2.64 -6.23 -7.08
C ALA A 58 2.19 -5.72 -8.45
N ASP A 59 3.13 -5.29 -9.27
CA ASP A 59 2.88 -4.91 -10.67
C ASP A 59 3.59 -5.91 -11.59
N VAL A 60 2.81 -6.67 -12.34
CA VAL A 60 3.29 -7.75 -13.20
C VAL A 60 2.80 -7.50 -14.62
N THR A 61 3.71 -7.22 -15.55
CA THR A 61 3.37 -6.87 -16.93
C THR A 61 4.07 -7.79 -17.93
N ALA A 62 3.34 -8.31 -18.91
CA ALA A 62 3.88 -9.10 -20.01
C ALA A 62 3.46 -8.50 -21.35
N GLY A 63 4.41 -8.33 -22.29
CA GLY A 63 4.13 -7.88 -23.66
C GLY A 63 3.49 -8.95 -24.56
N GLY A 64 3.13 -10.10 -24.00
CA GLY A 64 2.46 -11.21 -24.68
C GLY A 64 1.52 -11.90 -23.70
N ALA A 65 1.64 -13.21 -23.52
CA ALA A 65 0.85 -13.93 -22.50
C ALA A 65 1.52 -13.95 -21.12
N LEU A 66 0.73 -13.79 -20.06
CA LEU A 66 1.12 -13.97 -18.66
C LEU A 66 0.45 -15.23 -18.11
N ALA A 67 1.26 -16.16 -17.59
CA ALA A 67 0.77 -17.34 -16.89
C ALA A 67 1.28 -17.33 -15.45
N ALA A 68 0.39 -17.25 -14.46
CA ALA A 68 0.73 -17.35 -13.05
C ALA A 68 0.07 -18.59 -12.43
N GLY A 69 0.90 -19.50 -11.89
CA GLY A 69 0.48 -20.81 -11.41
C GLY A 69 0.99 -21.12 -10.00
N ALA A 70 0.15 -21.72 -9.18
CA ALA A 70 0.53 -22.26 -7.88
C ALA A 70 -0.01 -23.68 -7.71
N GLY A 71 0.80 -24.60 -7.18
CA GLY A 71 0.37 -25.98 -6.92
C GLY A 71 -0.72 -26.12 -5.86
N ASN A 72 -0.84 -25.15 -4.95
CA ASN A 72 -1.88 -25.04 -3.94
C ASN A 72 -2.62 -23.71 -4.11
N ASN A 73 -2.12 -22.63 -3.51
CA ASN A 73 -2.88 -21.38 -3.39
C ASN A 73 -2.22 -20.25 -4.19
N LEU A 74 -3.02 -19.51 -4.94
CA LEU A 74 -2.62 -18.27 -5.60
C LEU A 74 -3.37 -17.10 -4.98
N THR A 75 -2.64 -16.19 -4.34
CA THR A 75 -3.18 -15.01 -3.67
C THR A 75 -2.63 -13.75 -4.32
N ILE A 76 -3.52 -12.89 -4.79
CA ILE A 76 -3.20 -11.56 -5.31
C ILE A 76 -4.01 -10.56 -4.49
N GLU A 77 -3.33 -9.68 -3.76
CA GLU A 77 -3.98 -8.73 -2.86
C GLU A 77 -3.42 -7.32 -2.98
N SER A 78 -4.22 -6.34 -2.58
CA SER A 78 -3.77 -4.96 -2.44
C SER A 78 -2.84 -4.80 -1.24
N GLY A 79 -1.78 -4.03 -1.39
CA GLY A 79 -1.10 -3.40 -0.27
C GLY A 79 -1.90 -2.24 0.32
N GLU A 80 -1.26 -1.47 1.19
CA GLU A 80 -1.83 -0.31 1.87
C GLU A 80 -0.88 0.89 1.83
N SER A 81 -1.45 2.09 1.74
CA SER A 81 -0.77 3.34 2.08
C SER A 81 -1.60 4.10 3.11
N THR A 82 -0.92 4.71 4.08
CA THR A 82 -1.53 5.49 5.15
C THR A 82 -1.02 6.92 5.16
N LEU A 83 -1.87 7.85 5.58
CA LEU A 83 -1.50 9.22 5.93
C LEU A 83 -2.17 9.55 7.25
N ASP A 84 -1.35 9.88 8.24
CA ASP A 84 -1.75 10.39 9.54
C ASP A 84 -1.28 11.84 9.64
N HIS A 85 -2.21 12.77 9.87
CA HIS A 85 -1.93 14.20 9.97
C HIS A 85 -2.60 14.77 11.21
N VAL A 86 -1.83 15.39 12.10
CA VAL A 86 -2.27 15.97 13.36
C VAL A 86 -1.81 17.41 13.44
N THR A 87 -2.74 18.33 13.64
CA THR A 87 -2.43 19.74 13.90
C THR A 87 -3.03 20.19 15.22
N HIS A 88 -2.26 20.97 15.97
CA HIS A 88 -2.68 21.55 17.24
C HIS A 88 -2.32 23.02 17.30
N ASP A 89 -3.29 23.85 17.63
CA ASP A 89 -3.14 25.30 17.70
C ASP A 89 -3.89 25.89 18.90
N LYS A 90 -3.18 26.61 19.77
CA LYS A 90 -3.79 27.23 20.95
C LYS A 90 -3.44 28.69 21.13
N TRP A 91 -4.44 29.56 21.01
CA TRP A 91 -4.31 31.01 21.08
C TRP A 91 -5.03 31.57 22.31
N LYS A 92 -4.47 32.62 22.91
CA LYS A 92 -5.06 33.29 24.08
C LYS A 92 -5.23 34.77 23.78
N LYS A 93 -6.45 35.28 23.90
CA LYS A 93 -6.76 36.72 23.84
C LYS A 93 -7.05 37.25 25.25
N LYS A 94 -6.45 38.38 25.60
CA LYS A 94 -6.70 39.10 26.88
C LYS A 94 -7.28 40.48 26.55
N GLY A 95 -8.40 40.82 27.19
CA GLY A 95 -8.99 42.16 27.21
C GLY A 95 -8.94 42.77 28.61
N PHE A 96 -9.41 44.02 28.76
CA PHE A 96 -9.32 44.79 30.00
C PHE A 96 -9.98 44.12 31.23
N LEU A 97 -10.96 43.22 31.03
CA LEU A 97 -11.66 42.49 32.10
C LEU A 97 -11.88 40.99 31.83
N SER A 98 -11.42 40.44 30.70
CA SER A 98 -11.70 39.03 30.35
C SER A 98 -10.54 38.36 29.58
N LYS A 99 -10.49 37.03 29.68
CA LYS A 99 -9.50 36.18 29.00
C LYS A 99 -10.24 35.07 28.24
N THR A 100 -9.98 34.97 26.94
CA THR A 100 -10.51 33.89 26.09
C THR A 100 -9.34 33.03 25.63
N THR A 101 -9.46 31.72 25.82
CA THR A 101 -8.52 30.73 25.28
C THR A 101 -9.24 29.96 24.19
N GLN A 102 -8.66 29.86 23.01
CA GLN A 102 -9.16 29.06 21.90
C GLN A 102 -8.11 28.01 21.56
N GLU A 103 -8.55 26.77 21.48
CA GLU A 103 -7.70 25.60 21.24
C GLU A 103 -8.36 24.79 20.12
N THR A 104 -7.59 24.52 19.07
CA THR A 104 -8.03 23.77 17.90
C THR A 104 -7.15 22.54 17.78
N HIS A 105 -7.77 21.38 17.68
CA HIS A 105 -7.10 20.11 17.44
C HIS A 105 -7.77 19.45 16.24
N HIS A 106 -6.98 19.10 15.25
CA HIS A 106 -7.46 18.44 14.05
C HIS A 106 -6.58 17.24 13.74
N GLU A 107 -7.22 16.12 13.43
CA GLU A 107 -6.57 14.84 13.14
C GLU A 107 -7.26 14.23 11.93
N THR A 108 -6.45 13.77 10.98
CA THR A 108 -6.88 13.11 9.75
C THR A 108 -6.14 11.80 9.59
N HIS A 109 -6.90 10.72 9.35
CA HIS A 109 -6.37 9.41 9.02
C HIS A 109 -6.90 8.98 7.65
N LEU A 110 -6.01 8.74 6.70
CA LEU A 110 -6.35 8.15 5.41
C LEU A 110 -5.68 6.79 5.29
N ARG A 111 -6.45 5.80 4.79
CA ARG A 111 -5.94 4.49 4.39
C ARG A 111 -6.42 4.22 2.98
N GLN A 112 -5.50 3.85 2.11
CA GLN A 112 -5.77 3.61 0.69
C GLN A 112 -5.20 2.24 0.29
N ALA A 113 -6.02 1.44 -0.37
CA ALA A 113 -5.58 0.15 -0.92
C ALA A 113 -4.70 0.38 -2.16
N GLN A 114 -3.54 -0.25 -2.20
CA GLN A 114 -2.64 -0.26 -3.35
C GLN A 114 -2.78 -1.58 -4.10
N GLY A 115 -3.66 -1.61 -5.09
CA GLY A 115 -3.98 -2.83 -5.82
C GLY A 115 -2.77 -3.46 -6.49
N SER A 116 -2.74 -4.79 -6.52
CA SER A 116 -1.82 -5.48 -7.42
C SER A 116 -2.37 -5.41 -8.86
N SER A 117 -1.49 -5.30 -9.84
CA SER A 117 -1.80 -5.26 -11.27
C SER A 117 -1.11 -6.42 -11.98
N PHE A 118 -1.87 -7.19 -12.74
CA PHE A 118 -1.37 -8.24 -13.63
C PHE A 118 -1.89 -7.93 -15.03
N SER A 119 -1.02 -7.57 -15.97
CA SER A 119 -1.41 -7.12 -17.30
C SER A 119 -0.64 -7.85 -18.41
N ALA A 120 -1.36 -8.23 -19.47
CA ALA A 120 -0.86 -8.98 -20.60
C ALA A 120 -1.89 -8.99 -21.75
N ASP A 121 -1.52 -9.48 -22.94
CA ASP A 121 -2.48 -9.79 -24.01
C ASP A 121 -3.44 -10.90 -23.58
N THR A 122 -2.95 -11.82 -22.74
CA THR A 122 -3.75 -12.89 -22.14
C THR A 122 -3.18 -13.19 -20.78
N VAL A 123 -4.04 -13.18 -19.76
CA VAL A 123 -3.68 -13.55 -18.40
C VAL A 123 -4.34 -14.88 -18.04
N THR A 124 -3.51 -15.86 -17.69
CA THR A 124 -3.95 -17.15 -17.15
C THR A 124 -3.50 -17.27 -15.70
N LEU A 125 -4.46 -17.34 -14.78
CA LEU A 125 -4.22 -17.65 -13.37
C LEU A 125 -4.62 -19.08 -13.09
N THR A 126 -3.77 -19.83 -12.40
CA THR A 126 -4.07 -21.23 -12.02
C THR A 126 -3.64 -21.49 -10.59
N ALA A 127 -4.55 -22.04 -9.79
CA ALA A 127 -4.28 -22.52 -8.46
C ALA A 127 -4.74 -23.98 -8.37
N GLY A 128 -3.93 -24.86 -7.78
CA GLY A 128 -4.33 -26.25 -7.58
C GLY A 128 -5.43 -26.43 -6.52
N ARG A 129 -5.66 -25.41 -5.68
CA ARG A 129 -6.68 -25.43 -4.62
C ARG A 129 -7.48 -24.14 -4.60
N ASP A 130 -6.87 -23.03 -4.19
CA ASP A 130 -7.58 -21.77 -3.96
C ASP A 130 -6.97 -20.62 -4.77
N LEU A 131 -7.81 -19.90 -5.49
CA LEU A 131 -7.47 -18.65 -6.18
C LEU A 131 -8.17 -17.48 -5.46
N SER A 132 -7.39 -16.53 -4.93
CA SER A 132 -7.93 -15.33 -4.28
C SER A 132 -7.36 -14.07 -4.92
N VAL A 133 -8.25 -13.18 -5.35
CA VAL A 133 -7.91 -11.86 -5.87
C VAL A 133 -8.71 -10.82 -5.09
N LYS A 134 -8.03 -9.90 -4.40
CA LYS A 134 -8.66 -8.89 -3.53
C LYS A 134 -8.07 -7.51 -3.79
N GLY A 135 -8.94 -6.52 -4.04
CA GLY A 135 -8.53 -5.14 -4.27
C GLY A 135 -7.50 -4.96 -5.40
N SER A 136 -7.49 -5.88 -6.37
CA SER A 136 -6.44 -6.01 -7.39
C SER A 136 -7.07 -6.19 -8.78
N THR A 137 -6.30 -5.88 -9.83
CA THR A 137 -6.72 -5.99 -11.23
C THR A 137 -5.90 -7.03 -11.96
N VAL A 138 -6.56 -7.84 -12.78
CA VAL A 138 -6.00 -8.95 -13.56
C VAL A 138 -6.66 -8.97 -14.93
#